data_AF-A0A2D4TU00-F1
#
_entry.id   AF-A0A2D4TU00-F1
#
_cell.length_a   1.000
_cell.length_b   1.000
_cell.length_c   1.000
_cell.angle_alpha   90.00
_cell.angle_beta   90.00
_cell.angle_gamma   90.00
#
_symmetry.space_group_name_H-M   'P 1'
#
loop_
_entity.id
_entity.type
_entity.pdbx_description
1 polymer ?
#
loop_
_entity_poly.entity_id
_entity_poly.type
_entity_poly.pdbx_seq_one_letter_code
_entity_poly.pdbx_strand_id
1 'polypeptide(L)'
;MSRILTIDQGTTSSRSIIFDQNANIQASAQEEYPLFFPDDGWVEINPEHIYRSVVTTLNSLDLSGIEYAGLTNQRETTVIWDRDTHEPI
;
A
#
# COMPACT_ATOMS: atom_id res chain seq x y z
N MET A 1 16.20 -6.56 17.70
CA MET A 1 16.88 -6.18 16.45
C MET A 1 15.94 -5.26 15.71
N SER A 2 16.40 -4.11 15.24
CA SER A 2 15.57 -3.15 14.48
C SER A 2 15.02 -3.80 13.22
N ARG A 3 13.70 -3.73 13.01
CA ARG A 3 13.02 -4.18 11.80
C ARG A 3 12.55 -2.96 11.02
N ILE A 4 12.60 -3.04 9.70
CA ILE A 4 12.18 -1.97 8.79
C ILE A 4 10.97 -2.47 8.00
N LEU A 5 9.85 -1.77 8.08
CA LEU A 5 8.67 -2.03 7.27
C LEU A 5 8.76 -1.21 5.97
N THR A 6 8.37 -1.79 4.84
CA THR A 6 8.12 -1.04 3.61
C THR A 6 6.72 -1.34 3.09
N ILE A 7 6.01 -0.31 2.69
CA ILE A 7 4.77 -0.42 1.92
C ILE A 7 5.11 -0.07 0.47
N ASP A 8 4.87 -1.00 -0.43
CA ASP A 8 4.98 -0.86 -1.88
C ASP A 8 3.58 -0.90 -2.48
N GLN A 9 3.03 0.29 -2.73
CA GLN A 9 1.70 0.47 -3.31
C GLN A 9 1.84 0.48 -4.84
N GLY A 10 1.73 -0.70 -5.46
CA GLY A 10 1.89 -0.88 -6.90
C GLY A 10 0.69 -0.38 -7.71
N THR A 11 0.61 -0.79 -8.98
CA THR A 11 -0.54 -0.48 -9.84
C THR A 11 -1.69 -1.48 -9.69
N THR A 12 -1.37 -2.75 -9.41
CA THR A 12 -2.34 -3.86 -9.33
C THR A 12 -2.49 -4.47 -7.94
N SER A 13 -1.56 -4.17 -7.03
CA SER A 13 -1.54 -4.71 -5.67
C SER A 13 -0.79 -3.81 -4.72
N SER A 14 -1.07 -3.96 -3.43
CA SER A 14 -0.25 -3.42 -2.35
C SER A 14 0.56 -4.53 -1.72
N ARG A 15 1.82 -4.26 -1.40
CA ARG A 15 2.71 -5.20 -0.72
C ARG A 15 3.32 -4.55 0.52
N SER A 16 3.28 -5.27 1.64
CA SER A 16 4.05 -4.91 2.84
C SER A 16 5.20 -5.90 3.01
N ILE A 17 6.41 -5.40 3.24
CA ILE A 17 7.62 -6.21 3.40
C ILE A 17 8.35 -5.76 4.66
N ILE A 18 8.82 -6.72 5.46
CA ILE A 18 9.64 -6.45 6.63
C ILE A 18 11.06 -6.91 6.35
N PHE A 19 12.01 -6.00 6.53
CA PHE A 19 13.44 -6.24 6.37
C PHE A 19 14.17 -6.23 7.71
N ASP A 20 15.27 -6.99 7.77
CA ASP A 20 16.30 -6.78 8.78
C ASP A 20 17.30 -5.69 8.35
N GLN A 21 18.28 -5.40 9.22
CA GLN A 21 19.28 -4.34 8.99
C GLN A 21 20.25 -4.64 7.85
N ASN A 22 20.31 -5.91 7.39
CA ASN A 22 21.12 -6.34 6.27
C ASN A 22 20.30 -6.41 4.97
N ALA A 23 19.09 -5.86 4.98
CA ALA A 23 18.13 -5.89 3.88
C ALA A 23 17.65 -7.31 3.47
N ASN A 24 17.71 -8.28 4.39
CA ASN A 24 17.05 -9.57 4.15
C ASN A 24 15.56 -9.46 4.44
N ILE A 25 14.74 -10.12 3.62
CA ILE A 25 13.29 -10.21 3.83
C ILE A 25 13.02 -11.16 4.99
N GLN A 26 12.40 -10.64 6.04
CA GLN A 26 11.94 -11.40 7.22
C GLN A 26 10.49 -11.87 7.05
N ALA A 27 9.63 -11.05 6.44
CA ALA A 27 8.24 -11.38 6.16
C ALA A 27 7.71 -10.50 5.00
N SER A 28 6.68 -10.98 4.30
CA SER A 28 5.98 -10.19 3.29
C SER A 28 4.52 -10.63 3.15
N ALA A 29 3.68 -9.69 2.73
CA ALA A 29 2.28 -9.91 2.40
C ALA A 29 1.90 -9.05 1.20
N GLN A 30 0.98 -9.54 0.38
CA GLN A 30 0.52 -8.86 -0.83
C GLN A 30 -0.99 -9.05 -0.98
N GLU A 31 -1.68 -7.98 -1.38
CA GLU A 31 -3.11 -7.97 -1.65
C GLU A 31 -3.37 -7.24 -2.97
N GLU A 32 -4.03 -7.93 -3.91
CA GLU A 32 -4.49 -7.33 -5.17
C GLU A 32 -5.77 -6.52 -4.95
N TYR A 33 -6.01 -5.53 -5.80
CA TYR A 33 -7.24 -4.75 -5.79
C TYR A 33 -7.73 -4.49 -7.22
N PRO A 34 -9.04 -4.27 -7.42
CA PRO A 34 -9.59 -4.14 -8.76
C PRO A 34 -9.29 -2.77 -9.37
N LEU A 35 -9.10 -2.77 -10.69
CA LEU A 35 -9.02 -1.58 -11.54
C LEU A 35 -10.35 -1.35 -12.24
N PHE A 36 -10.69 -0.08 -12.47
CA PHE A 36 -11.89 0.34 -13.18
C PHE A 36 -11.52 0.91 -14.54
N PHE A 37 -12.27 0.52 -15.56
CA PHE A 37 -12.07 0.93 -16.96
C PHE A 37 -13.39 1.49 -17.50
N PRO A 38 -13.75 2.73 -17.15
CA PRO A 38 -15.04 3.31 -17.53
C PRO A 38 -15.17 3.55 -19.04
N ASP A 39 -14.05 3.85 -19.71
CA ASP A 39 -13.97 4.15 -21.14
C ASP A 39 -12.64 3.66 -21.74
N ASP A 40 -12.55 3.63 -23.07
CA ASP A 40 -11.36 3.20 -23.80
C ASP A 40 -10.14 4.06 -23.44
N GLY A 41 -9.11 3.41 -22.89
CA GLY A 41 -7.87 4.05 -22.47
C GLY A 41 -7.91 4.71 -21.09
N TRP A 42 -9.04 4.67 -20.39
CA TRP A 42 -9.18 5.20 -19.03
C TRP A 42 -8.90 4.11 -18.01
N VAL A 43 -8.16 4.47 -16.96
CA VAL A 43 -7.86 3.59 -15.83
C VAL A 43 -8.11 4.38 -14.55
N GLU A 44 -9.03 3.89 -13.74
CA GLU A 44 -9.40 4.47 -12.46
C GLU A 44 -9.24 3.46 -11.34
N ILE A 45 -9.02 3.96 -10.12
CA ILE A 45 -8.87 3.14 -8.93
C ILE A 45 -9.70 3.80 -7.83
N ASN A 46 -10.57 3.02 -7.17
CA ASN A 46 -11.23 3.50 -5.97
C ASN A 46 -10.18 3.65 -4.84
N PRO A 47 -9.96 4.86 -4.27
CA PRO A 47 -8.93 5.05 -3.24
C PRO A 47 -9.13 4.19 -1.99
N GLU A 48 -10.39 3.82 -1.67
CA GLU A 48 -10.71 2.93 -0.56
C GLU A 48 -10.14 1.52 -0.78
N HIS A 49 -10.07 1.05 -2.03
CA HIS A 49 -9.45 -0.24 -2.33
C HIS A 49 -7.93 -0.22 -2.12
N ILE A 50 -7.27 0.89 -2.47
CA ILE A 50 -5.84 1.08 -2.18
C ILE A 50 -5.63 1.03 -0.67
N TYR A 51 -6.38 1.83 0.10
CA TYR A 51 -6.26 1.87 1.55
C TYR A 51 -6.49 0.49 2.20
N ARG A 52 -7.59 -0.19 1.85
CA ARG A 52 -7.92 -1.52 2.37
C ARG A 52 -6.85 -2.55 2.06
N SER A 53 -6.31 -2.55 0.84
CA SER A 53 -5.26 -3.51 0.46
C SER A 53 -4.00 -3.34 1.32
N VAL A 54 -3.59 -2.10 1.61
CA VAL A 54 -2.47 -1.82 2.53
C VAL A 54 -2.79 -2.34 3.93
N VAL A 55 -3.97 -2.00 4.48
CA VAL A 55 -4.40 -2.45 5.82
C VAL A 55 -4.42 -3.98 5.92
N THR A 56 -4.95 -4.67 4.90
CA THR A 56 -4.96 -6.14 4.83
C THR A 56 -3.55 -6.70 4.92
N THR A 57 -2.60 -6.17 4.13
CA THR A 57 -1.21 -6.65 4.18
C THR A 57 -0.56 -6.40 5.54
N LEU A 58 -0.78 -5.23 6.16
CA LEU A 58 -0.22 -4.91 7.48
C LEU A 58 -0.79 -5.82 8.58
N ASN A 59 -2.09 -6.10 8.56
CA ASN A 59 -2.74 -6.98 9.54
C ASN A 59 -2.29 -8.44 9.44
N SER A 60 -1.77 -8.85 8.28
CA SER A 60 -1.25 -10.22 8.10
C SER A 60 0.20 -10.40 8.58
N LEU A 61 0.86 -9.33 9.02
CA LEU A 61 2.25 -9.34 9.45
C LEU A 61 2.39 -9.06 10.95
N ASP A 62 3.39 -9.66 11.59
CA ASP A 62 3.81 -9.24 12.92
C ASP A 62 4.61 -7.94 12.83
N LEU A 63 4.01 -6.85 13.28
CA LEU A 63 4.59 -5.50 13.28
C LEU A 63 5.38 -5.17 14.55
N SER A 64 5.63 -6.14 15.44
CA SER A 64 6.43 -5.91 16.64
C SER A 64 7.88 -5.57 16.31
N GLY A 65 8.43 -4.55 16.99
CA GLY A 65 9.83 -4.16 16.82
C GLY A 65 10.17 -3.49 15.47
N ILE A 66 9.16 -3.02 14.73
CA ILE A 66 9.37 -2.10 13.60
C ILE A 66 9.79 -0.73 14.14
N GLU A 67 10.95 -0.24 13.73
CA GLU A 67 11.46 1.09 14.13
C GLU A 67 11.29 2.13 13.02
N TYR A 68 11.30 1.69 11.76
CA TYR A 68 11.21 2.55 10.59
C TYR A 68 10.19 1.99 9.60
N ALA A 69 9.46 2.89 8.95
CA ALA A 69 8.57 2.56 7.84
C ALA A 69 8.96 3.38 6.60
N GLY A 70 9.09 2.71 5.46
CA GLY A 70 9.21 3.31 4.15
C GLY A 70 7.91 3.17 3.37
N LEU A 71 7.58 4.18 2.58
CA LEU A 71 6.46 4.13 1.65
C LEU A 71 6.98 4.43 0.25
N THR A 72 6.67 3.53 -0.67
CA THR A 72 6.81 3.74 -2.11
C THR A 72 5.49 3.43 -2.77
N ASN A 73 5.20 4.12 -3.86
CA ASN A 73 3.92 4.04 -4.54
C ASN A 73 4.10 4.17 -6.04
N GLN A 74 3.09 3.70 -6.79
CA GLN A 74 2.90 4.12 -8.17
C GLN A 74 2.85 5.66 -8.19
N ARG A 75 3.70 6.25 -9.01
CA ARG A 75 3.77 7.70 -9.19
C ARG A 75 2.54 8.14 -10.00
N GLU A 76 2.44 9.44 -10.30
CA GLU A 76 1.45 10.08 -11.18
C GLU A 76 -0.06 9.92 -10.85
N THR A 77 -0.51 8.75 -10.37
CA THR A 77 -1.87 8.47 -9.89
C THR A 77 -2.26 9.53 -8.86
N THR A 78 -3.37 10.21 -9.12
CA THR A 78 -3.81 11.36 -8.34
C THR A 78 -5.10 11.02 -7.62
N VAL A 79 -5.10 11.23 -6.30
CA VAL A 79 -6.30 11.13 -5.46
C VAL A 79 -6.68 12.53 -5.01
N ILE A 80 -7.96 12.85 -5.11
CA ILE A 80 -8.54 14.08 -4.55
C ILE A 80 -9.52 13.67 -3.46
N TRP A 81 -9.50 14.38 -2.34
CA TRP A 81 -10.34 14.10 -1.19
C TRP A 81 -10.80 15.39 -0.52
N ASP A 82 -11.91 15.30 0.19
CA ASP A 82 -12.40 16.38 1.03
C ASP A 82 -11.58 16.45 2.33
N ARG A 83 -11.12 17.65 2.69
CA ARG A 83 -10.24 17.86 3.85
C ARG A 83 -10.94 17.58 5.18
N ASP A 84 -12.25 17.85 5.28
CA ASP A 84 -12.99 17.78 6.53
C ASP A 84 -13.57 16.38 6.76
N THR A 85 -14.01 15.71 5.69
CA THR A 85 -14.56 14.33 5.79
C THR A 85 -13.48 13.25 5.62
N HIS A 86 -12.36 13.59 4.97
CA HIS A 86 -11.34 12.64 4.50
C HIS A 86 -11.85 11.62 3.47
N GLU A 87 -13.03 11.87 2.87
CA GLU A 87 -13.60 11.00 1.84
C GLU A 87 -13.07 11.38 0.45
N PRO A 88 -12.82 10.39 -0.43
CA PRO A 88 -12.57 10.66 -1.85
C PRO A 88 -13.72 11.43 -2.50
N ILE A 89 -13.40 12.34 -3.44
CA ILE A 89 -14.40 13.12 -4.21
C ILE A 89 -14.56 12.65 -5.65
#